data_AF-A0A8S3CCE3-F1
#
_entry.id   AF-A0A8S3CCE3-F1
#
_cell.length_a   1.000
_cell.length_b   1.000
_cell.length_c   1.000
_cell.angle_alpha   90.00
_cell.angle_beta   90.00
_cell.angle_gamma   90.00
#
_symmetry.space_group_name_H-M   'P 1'
#
loop_
_entity.id
_entity.type
_entity.pdbx_description
1 polymer ?
#
loop_
_entity_poly.entity_id
_entity_poly.type
_entity_poly.pdbx_seq_one_letter_code
_entity_poly.pdbx_strand_id
1 'polypeptide(L)' 'MLVDLAHVSKQTMLEVLSISRSPVIFSHSSAYSLCNHTRNVQDDVLELV' A
#
# COMPACT_ATOMS: atom_id res chain seq x y z
N MET A 1 -13.53 -4.59 -10.69
CA MET A 1 -12.22 -3.93 -10.95
C MET A 1 -11.49 -3.86 -9.62
N LEU A 2 -10.22 -4.28 -9.57
CA LEU A 2 -9.40 -4.21 -8.36
C LEU A 2 -8.61 -2.90 -8.35
N VAL A 3 -8.45 -2.30 -7.19
CA VAL A 3 -7.61 -1.12 -6.98
C VAL A 3 -6.22 -1.59 -6.58
N ASP A 4 -5.21 -1.22 -7.36
CA ASP A 4 -3.80 -1.57 -7.13
C ASP A 4 -3.02 -0.36 -6.62
N LEU A 5 -2.37 -0.53 -5.48
CA LEU A 5 -1.60 0.50 -4.78
C LEU A 5 -0.09 0.38 -5.02
N ALA A 6 0.37 -0.54 -5.88
CA ALA A 6 1.77 -0.52 -6.30
C ALA A 6 2.13 0.85 -6.96
N HIS A 7 3.36 1.33 -6.72
CA HIS A 7 3.93 2.60 -7.22
C HIS A 7 3.39 3.92 -6.66
N VAL A 8 2.26 3.92 -5.95
CA VAL A 8 1.70 5.18 -5.43
C VAL A 8 2.49 5.69 -4.23
N SER A 9 2.24 6.94 -3.84
CA SER A 9 2.84 7.50 -2.62
C SER A 9 2.21 6.89 -1.36
N LYS A 10 2.93 6.90 -0.23
CA LYS A 10 2.38 6.51 1.07
C LYS A 10 1.08 7.26 1.39
N GLN A 11 1.03 8.57 1.09
CA GLN A 11 -0.17 9.39 1.31
C GLN A 11 -1.38 8.84 0.54
N THR A 12 -1.18 8.49 -0.73
CA THR A 12 -2.23 7.88 -1.57
C THR A 12 -2.66 6.51 -1.04
N MET A 13 -1.74 5.69 -0.53
CA MET A 13 -2.09 4.40 0.10
C MET A 13 -3.05 4.61 1.28
N LEU A 14 -2.71 5.52 2.19
CA LEU A 14 -3.52 5.85 3.38
C LEU A 14 -4.90 6.38 3.00
N GLU A 15 -4.96 7.31 2.05
CA GLU A 15 -6.23 7.88 1.58
C GLU A 15 -7.13 6.81 0.99
N VAL A 16 -6.61 5.95 0.10
CA VAL A 16 -7.39 4.88 -0.51
C VAL A 16 -7.86 3.87 0.53
N LEU A 17 -7.00 3.44 1.45
CA LEU A 17 -7.37 2.52 2.52
C LEU A 17 -8.47 3.11 3.43
N SER A 18 -8.49 4.43 3.64
CA SER A 18 -9.51 5.09 4.46
C SER A 18 -10.89 5.19 3.79
N ILE A 19 -10.96 5.24 2.45
CA ILE A 19 -12.21 5.45 1.70
C ILE A 19 -12.72 4.20 0.98
N SER A 20 -11.84 3.23 0.72
CA SER A 20 -12.20 2.05 -0.05
C SER A 20 -13.17 1.17 0.72
N ARG A 21 -14.26 0.78 0.07
CA ARG A 21 -15.26 -0.16 0.62
C ARG A 21 -15.04 -1.59 0.11
N SER A 22 -14.06 -1.78 -0.77
CA SER A 22 -13.70 -3.05 -1.37
C SER A 22 -12.23 -3.36 -1.09
N PRO A 23 -11.82 -4.63 -1.05
CA PRO A 23 -10.42 -5.00 -0.93
C PRO A 23 -9.55 -4.35 -2.00
N VAL A 24 -8.35 -3.93 -1.59
CA VAL A 24 -7.30 -3.40 -2.47
C VAL A 24 -6.18 -4.43 -2.59
N ILE A 25 -5.29 -4.23 -3.55
CA ILE A 25 -4.10 -5.08 -3.72
C ILE A 25 -2.84 -4.23 -3.84
N PHE A 26 -1.70 -4.85 -3.54
CA PHE A 26 -0.38 -4.40 -4.00
C PHE A 26 0.11 -5.47 -4.97
N SER A 27 -0.04 -5.25 -6.28
CA SER A 27 0.26 -6.32 -7.26
C SER A 27 1.74 -6.69 -7.30
N HIS A 28 2.63 -5.73 -6.97
CA HIS A 28 4.07 -5.94 -6.89
C HIS A 28 4.73 -4.89 -5.98
N SER A 29 4.86 -5.21 -4.71
CA SER A 29 5.62 -4.43 -3.72
C SER A 29 6.21 -5.37 -2.69
N SER A 30 7.26 -4.94 -1.97
CA SER A 30 7.82 -5.67 -0.82
C SER A 30 7.53 -4.90 0.48
N ALA A 31 7.93 -5.46 1.63
CA ALA A 31 7.85 -4.78 2.91
C ALA A 31 9.05 -3.84 3.10
N TYR A 32 8.79 -2.62 3.56
CA TYR A 32 9.83 -1.60 3.77
C TYR A 32 10.84 -2.03 4.83
N SER A 33 10.38 -2.74 5.88
CA SER A 33 11.24 -3.29 6.94
C SER A 33 12.26 -4.33 6.44
N LEU A 34 11.96 -5.03 5.33
CA LEU A 34 12.91 -5.96 4.70
C LEU A 34 13.87 -5.28 3.74
N CYS A 35 13.41 -4.25 3.03
CA CYS A 35 14.20 -3.47 2.10
C CYS A 35 13.70 -2.03 2.08
N ASN A 36 14.53 -1.09 2.53
CA ASN A 36 14.17 0.31 2.79
C ASN A 36 14.05 1.17 1.51
N HIS A 37 13.37 0.65 0.49
CA HIS A 37 13.11 1.34 -0.77
C HIS A 37 11.76 2.06 -0.73
N THR A 38 11.67 3.27 -1.29
CA THR A 38 10.44 4.10 -1.26
C THR A 38 9.22 3.43 -1.92
N ARG A 39 9.45 2.48 -2.83
CA ARG A 39 8.41 1.68 -3.48
C ARG A 39 7.86 0.53 -2.63
N ASN A 40 8.45 0.24 -1.48
CA ASN A 40 8.00 -0.81 -0.56
C ASN A 40 7.03 -0.25 0.47
N VAL A 41 6.11 -1.10 0.92
CA VAL A 41 5.00 -0.73 1.79
C VAL A 41 5.53 -0.60 3.23
N GLN A 42 5.30 0.56 3.85
CA GLN A 42 5.68 0.78 5.24
C GLN A 42 4.81 -0.07 6.18
N ASP A 43 5.38 -0.49 7.31
CA ASP A 43 4.70 -1.42 8.23
C ASP A 43 3.38 -0.82 8.76
N ASP A 44 3.32 0.49 8.99
CA ASP A 44 2.09 1.18 9.41
C ASP A 44 1.00 1.20 8.34
N VAL A 45 1.36 1.05 7.06
CA VAL A 45 0.38 0.83 5.97
C VAL A 45 -0.04 -0.63 5.93
N LEU A 46 0.88 -1.58 6.15
CA LEU A 46 0.56 -3.01 6.18
C LEU A 46 -0.42 -3.39 7.30
N GLU A 47 -0.36 -2.70 8.44
CA GLU A 47 -1.30 -2.88 9.57
C GLU A 47 -2.75 -2.46 9.25
N LEU A 48 -2.95 -1.69 8.18
CA LEU A 48 -4.28 -1.19 7.76
C LEU A 48 -4.94 -2.08 6.68
N VAL A 49 -4.23 -3.09 6.17
CA VAL A 49 -4.68 -3.97 5.08
C VAL A 49 -5.46 -5.17 5.60
#